data_AF-A0A2M7UWI5-F1
#
_entry.id   AF-A0A2M7UWI5-F1
#
_cell.length_a   1.000
_cell.length_b   1.000
_cell.length_c   1.000
_cell.angle_alpha   90.00
_cell.angle_beta   90.00
_cell.angle_gamma   90.00
#
_symmetry.space_group_name_H-M   'P 1'
#
loop_
_entity.id
_entity.type
_entity.pdbx_description
1 polymer ?
#
loop_
_entity_poly.entity_id
_entity_poly.type
_entity_poly.pdbx_seq_one_letter_code
_entity_poly.pdbx_strand_id
1 'polypeptide(L)' 'MLIKVKVFPSSKKEGIVKKSEDSFEVKVKEKPERGLANKEVIRILSSYFKIPESKTRLVKGFKQRNKIFKIIKI' A
#
# COMPACT_ATOMS: atom_id res chain seq x y z
N MET A 1 7.63 1.13 11.85
CA MET A 1 6.78 2.28 11.53
C MET A 1 5.42 1.79 11.04
N LEU A 2 4.32 2.43 11.45
CA LEU A 2 2.98 2.11 10.96
C LEU A 2 2.50 3.25 10.07
N ILE A 3 2.07 2.93 8.86
CA ILE A 3 1.54 3.91 7.90
C ILE A 3 0.09 3.58 7.55
N LYS A 4 -0.70 4.64 7.37
CA LYS A 4 -2.08 4.59 6.89
C LYS A 4 -2.05 4.73 5.37
N VAL A 5 -2.66 3.78 4.68
CA VAL A 5 -2.70 3.75 3.21
C VAL A 5 -4.14 3.63 2.75
N LYS A 6 -4.61 4.62 2.01
CA LYS A 6 -5.91 4.58 1.34
C LYS A 6 -5.72 4.04 -0.08
N VAL A 7 -6.25 2.85 -0.32
CA VAL A 7 -6.11 2.12 -1.58
C VAL A 7 -7.29 2.40 -2.48
N PHE A 8 -7.01 2.78 -3.72
CA PHE A 8 -7.95 2.99 -4.79
C PHE A 8 -7.70 1.96 -5.90
N PRO A 9 -8.30 0.76 -5.78
CA PRO A 9 -8.16 -0.28 -6.78
C PRO A 9 -8.92 0.06 -8.07
N SER A 10 -8.62 -0.66 -9.16
CA SER A 10 -9.24 -0.45 -10.47
C SER A 10 -9.11 0.98 -11.00
N SER A 11 -8.03 1.67 -10.62
CA SER A 11 -7.72 3.01 -11.11
C SER A 11 -7.17 2.94 -12.54
N LYS A 12 -7.52 3.92 -13.39
CA LYS A 12 -6.97 4.01 -14.76
C LYS A 12 -5.44 4.19 -14.78
N LYS A 13 -4.90 4.81 -13.73
CA LYS A 13 -3.47 5.09 -13.56
C LYS A 13 -2.99 4.56 -12.21
N GLU A 14 -1.77 4.05 -12.20
CA GLU A 14 -1.07 3.67 -10.97
C GLU A 14 -0.34 4.88 -10.40
N GLY A 15 -0.23 4.96 -9.07
CA GLY A 15 0.59 5.98 -8.42
C GLY A 15 0.44 6.03 -6.90
N ILE A 16 1.41 6.65 -6.25
CA ILE A 16 1.44 6.92 -4.82
C ILE A 16 1.47 8.41 -4.56
N VAL A 17 0.66 8.86 -3.60
CA VAL A 17 0.62 10.26 -3.15
C VAL A 17 0.82 10.28 -1.65
N LYS A 18 1.89 10.92 -1.19
CA LYS A 18 2.10 11.20 0.23
C LYS A 18 1.16 12.33 0.66
N LYS A 19 0.27 12.05 1.62
CA LYS A 19 -0.65 13.05 2.19
C LYS A 19 -0.10 13.66 3.48
N SER A 20 0.63 12.87 4.25
CA SER A 20 1.26 13.28 5.51
C SER A 20 2.48 12.41 5.77
N GLU A 21 3.17 12.57 6.90
CA GLU A 21 4.32 11.73 7.25
C GLU A 21 4.00 10.23 7.23
N ASP A 22 2.88 9.84 7.83
CA ASP A 22 2.43 8.45 7.94
C ASP A 22 1.17 8.13 7.13
N SER A 23 0.76 9.00 6.19
CA SER A 23 -0.48 8.85 5.44
C SER A 23 -0.26 8.93 3.94
N PHE A 24 -0.72 7.90 3.21
CA PHE A 24 -0.49 7.74 1.78
C PHE A 24 -1.79 7.35 1.07
N GLU A 25 -1.94 7.79 -0.17
CA GLU A 25 -2.93 7.27 -1.10
C GLU A 25 -2.22 6.47 -2.19
N VAL A 26 -2.70 5.26 -2.45
CA VAL A 26 -2.14 4.39 -3.48
C VAL A 26 -3.24 4.00 -4.45
N LYS A 27 -3.03 4.32 -5.71
CA LYS A 27 -3.89 3.95 -6.84
C LYS A 27 -3.25 2.77 -7.54
N VAL A 28 -3.99 1.69 -7.71
CA VAL A 28 -3.55 0.48 -8.42
C VAL A 28 -4.56 0.15 -9.50
N LYS A 29 -4.09 -0.44 -10.62
CA LYS A 29 -4.96 -0.87 -11.72
C LYS A 29 -5.70 -2.16 -11.36
N GLU A 30 -5.10 -2.94 -10.48
CA GLU A 30 -5.52 -4.24 -10.01
C GLU A 30 -6.86 -4.13 -9.30
N LYS A 31 -7.70 -5.13 -9.54
CA LYS A 31 -8.96 -5.27 -8.84
C LYS A 31 -8.68 -5.68 -7.38
N PRO A 32 -9.57 -5.34 -6.43
CA PRO A 32 -9.44 -5.74 -5.03
C PRO A 32 -9.84 -7.22 -4.82
N GLU A 33 -9.51 -8.08 -5.76
CA GLU A 33 -9.88 -9.49 -5.81
C GLU A 33 -8.65 -10.36 -5.53
N ARG A 34 -8.84 -11.48 -4.83
CA ARG A 34 -7.78 -12.46 -4.53
C ARG A 34 -6.49 -11.88 -3.94
N GLY A 35 -6.57 -10.69 -3.31
CA GLY A 35 -5.41 -10.00 -2.75
C GLY A 35 -4.48 -9.33 -3.76
N LEU A 36 -4.85 -9.23 -5.04
CA LEU A 36 -4.02 -8.60 -6.09
C LEU A 36 -3.70 -7.15 -5.75
N ALA A 37 -4.70 -6.34 -5.42
CA ALA A 37 -4.49 -4.97 -4.98
C ALA A 37 -3.63 -4.86 -3.70
N ASN A 38 -3.59 -5.89 -2.83
CA ASN A 38 -2.73 -5.87 -1.65
C ASN A 38 -1.27 -6.05 -2.04
N LYS A 39 -0.99 -7.00 -2.94
CA LYS A 39 0.36 -7.26 -3.44
C LYS A 39 0.91 -6.05 -4.16
N GLU A 40 0.13 -5.43 -5.04
CA GLU A 40 0.62 -4.26 -5.79
C GLU A 40 0.88 -3.06 -4.89
N VAL A 41 0.03 -2.83 -3.87
CA VAL A 41 0.29 -1.78 -2.87
C VAL A 41 1.59 -2.06 -2.11
N ILE A 42 1.87 -3.32 -1.73
CA ILE A 42 3.13 -3.69 -1.07
C ILE A 42 4.32 -3.38 -1.97
N ARG A 43 4.24 -3.74 -3.25
CA ARG A 43 5.28 -3.46 -4.25
C ARG A 43 5.56 -1.97 -4.39
N ILE A 44 4.52 -1.16 -4.60
CA ILE A 44 4.64 0.30 -4.73
C ILE A 44 5.25 0.92 -3.47
N LEU A 45 4.78 0.53 -2.28
CA LEU A 45 5.33 1.02 -1.01
C LEU A 45 6.79 0.63 -0.85
N SER A 46 7.14 -0.60 -1.19
CA SER A 46 8.51 -1.11 -1.07
C SER A 46 9.47 -0.37 -1.99
N SER A 47 9.07 -0.09 -3.23
CA SER A 47 9.82 0.77 -4.15
C SER A 47 9.93 2.21 -3.65
N TYR A 48 8.85 2.79 -3.11
CA TYR A 48 8.85 4.17 -2.60
C TYR A 48 9.78 4.35 -1.40
N PHE A 49 9.75 3.41 -0.45
CA PHE A 49 10.59 3.43 0.75
C PHE A 49 11.97 2.80 0.55
N LYS A 50 12.26 2.25 -0.64
CA LYS A 50 13.49 1.52 -0.98
C LYS A 50 13.81 0.39 0.01
N ILE A 51 12.79 -0.39 0.36
CA ILE A 51 12.90 -1.55 1.25
C ILE A 51 12.41 -2.82 0.55
N PRO A 52 12.84 -4.01 0.98
CA PRO A 52 12.29 -5.26 0.48
C PRO A 52 10.80 -5.42 0.79
N GLU A 53 10.04 -6.06 -0.09
CA GLU A 53 8.61 -6.37 0.12
C GLU A 53 8.36 -7.18 1.39
N SER A 54 9.29 -8.05 1.78
CA SER A 54 9.24 -8.82 3.02
C SER A 54 9.20 -7.96 4.29
N LYS A 55 9.62 -6.70 4.20
CA LYS A 55 9.64 -5.72 5.29
C LYS A 55 8.39 -4.83 5.31
N THR A 56 7.47 -5.01 4.36
CA THR A 56 6.20 -4.31 4.26
C THR A 56 5.05 -5.28 4.50
N ARG A 57 4.37 -5.17 5.65
CA ARG A 57 3.28 -6.09 6.02
C ARG A 57 1.96 -5.37 6.23
N LEU A 58 0.90 -5.88 5.62
CA LEU A 58 -0.47 -5.44 5.90
C LEU A 58 -0.89 -5.91 7.30
N VAL A 59 -1.21 -4.98 8.19
CA VAL A 59 -1.60 -5.27 9.58
C VAL A 59 -3.12 -5.20 9.76
N LYS A 60 -3.78 -4.24 9.09
CA LYS A 60 -5.23 -4.04 9.19
C LYS A 60 -5.83 -3.57 7.87
N GLY A 61 -7.10 -3.91 7.63
CA GLY A 61 -7.84 -3.42 6.47
C GLY A 61 -7.78 -4.33 5.24
N PHE A 62 -7.56 -5.64 5.40
CA PHE A 62 -7.49 -6.61 4.29
C PHE A 62 -8.65 -6.52 3.28
N LYS A 63 -9.86 -6.22 3.76
CA LYS A 63 -11.08 -6.05 2.94
C LYS A 63 -11.54 -4.58 2.80
N GLN A 64 -10.75 -3.62 3.28
CA GLN A 64 -11.12 -2.20 3.33
C GLN A 64 -10.19 -1.37 2.44
N ARG A 65 -10.67 -0.20 1.98
CA ARG A 65 -9.81 0.75 1.26
C ARG A 65 -8.79 1.41 2.17
N ASN A 66 -9.16 1.69 3.42
CA ASN A 66 -8.26 2.22 4.44
C ASN A 66 -7.50 1.07 5.10
N LYS A 67 -6.19 1.04 4.90
CA LYS A 67 -5.30 -0.03 5.35
C LYS A 67 -4.20 0.50 6.23
N ILE A 68 -3.67 -0.36 7.09
CA ILE A 68 -2.51 -0.05 7.92
C ILE A 68 -1.40 -1.02 7.55
N PHE A 69 -0.28 -0.48 7.08
CA PHE A 69 0.93 -1.25 6.78
C PHE A 69 1.99 -1.00 7.83
N LYS A 70 2.68 -2.07 8.25
CA LYS A 70 3.88 -2.01 9.07
C LYS A 70 5.09 -2.07 8.15
N ILE A 71 5.92 -1.05 8.26
CA ILE A 71 7.22 -0.96 7.63
C ILE A 71 8.30 -1.21 8.66
N ILE A 72 9.12 -2.24 8.41
CA ILE A 72 10.29 -2.59 9.21
C ILE A 72 11.50 -1.95 8.51
N LYS A 73 11.97 -0.81 9.02
CA LYS A 73 13.22 -0.20 8.54
C LYS A 73 14.40 -1.10 8.93
N ILE A 74 15.40 -1.20 8.06
CA ILE A 74 16.74 -1.75 8.35
C ILE A 74 17.60 -0.58 8.78
#